data_AF-A0A3D0D2N4-F1
#
_entry.id   AF-A0A3D0D2N4-F1
#
_cell.length_a   1.000
_cell.length_b   1.000
_cell.length_c   1.000
_cell.angle_alpha   90.00
_cell.angle_beta   90.00
_cell.angle_gamma   90.00
#
_symmetry.space_group_name_H-M   'P 1'
#
loop_
_entity.id
_entity.type
_entity.pdbx_description
1 polymer ?
#
loop_
_entity_poly.entity_id
_entity_poly.type
_entity_poly.pdbx_seq_one_letter_code
_entity_poly.pdbx_strand_id
1 'polypeptide(L)'
;MPGYQTSLIANNLNALREQIVGIDQPVPLLDGSRRPYIYLDNAAGTPAFRGVQQKVNEFLHWYSSVHRGAGFKSLISTHAYDQARDIVARFVGADLETDCVIFGKNTTEANNILAHWIESIRDRRRLTTTPSAHSRRHRVSRIDRRGASRTRTSTSSRLDRSFRSHP
;
A
#
# COMPACT_ATOMS: atom_id res chain seq x y z
N MET A 1 -9.91 -32.87 27.47
CA MET A 1 -9.91 -33.20 26.03
C MET A 1 -9.22 -32.08 25.23
N PRO A 2 -7.88 -32.01 25.20
CA PRO A 2 -7.13 -30.97 24.48
C PRO A 2 -7.11 -31.13 22.95
N GLY A 3 -7.33 -32.35 22.44
CA GLY A 3 -7.18 -32.67 21.01
C GLY A 3 -8.23 -32.07 20.07
N TYR A 4 -9.44 -31.80 20.57
CA TYR A 4 -10.56 -31.31 19.74
C TYR A 4 -10.39 -29.84 19.34
N GLN A 5 -9.89 -29.00 20.25
CA GLN A 5 -9.63 -27.59 20.00
C GLN A 5 -8.47 -27.39 19.02
N THR A 6 -7.42 -28.20 19.12
CA THR A 6 -6.29 -28.17 18.18
C THR A 6 -6.71 -28.60 16.77
N SER A 7 -7.55 -29.62 16.62
CA SER A 7 -8.06 -30.05 15.30
C SER A 7 -8.97 -29.00 14.66
N LEU A 8 -9.81 -28.31 15.43
CA LEU A 8 -10.67 -27.24 14.91
C LEU A 8 -9.86 -26.04 14.42
N ILE A 9 -8.84 -25.62 15.17
CA ILE A 9 -7.95 -24.53 14.76
C ILE A 9 -7.19 -24.91 13.49
N ALA A 10 -6.63 -26.12 13.43
CA ALA A 10 -5.93 -26.61 12.25
C ALA A 10 -6.83 -26.66 11.01
N ASN A 11 -8.07 -27.13 11.16
CA ASN A 11 -9.05 -27.15 10.07
C ASN A 11 -9.40 -25.73 9.58
N ASN A 12 -9.56 -24.78 10.50
CA ASN A 12 -9.83 -23.38 10.16
C ASN A 12 -8.65 -22.71 9.45
N LEU A 13 -7.41 -23.00 9.87
CA LEU A 13 -6.22 -22.48 9.22
C LEU A 13 -6.03 -23.04 7.81
N ASN A 14 -6.32 -24.33 7.61
CA ASN A 14 -6.29 -24.94 6.28
C ASN A 14 -7.34 -24.32 5.37
N ALA A 15 -8.58 -24.14 5.87
CA ALA A 15 -9.63 -23.47 5.12
C ALA A 15 -9.25 -22.04 4.70
N LEU A 16 -8.58 -21.27 5.57
CA LEU A 16 -8.07 -19.93 5.24
C LEU A 16 -6.91 -19.99 4.25
N ARG A 17 -5.97 -20.93 4.41
CA ARG A 17 -4.85 -21.13 3.49
C ARG A 17 -5.36 -21.36 2.06
N GLU A 18 -6.39 -22.19 1.90
CA GLU A 18 -6.99 -22.50 0.61
C GLU A 18 -7.62 -21.28 -0.07
N GLN A 19 -8.02 -20.25 0.70
CA GLN A 19 -8.52 -18.99 0.15
C GLN A 19 -7.41 -18.11 -0.44
N ILE A 20 -6.14 -18.38 -0.19
CA ILE A 20 -5.05 -17.56 -0.73
C ILE A 20 -4.78 -17.96 -2.18
N VAL A 21 -4.83 -16.99 -3.09
CA VAL A 21 -4.53 -17.21 -4.51
C VAL A 21 -3.05 -17.55 -4.67
N GLY A 22 -2.75 -18.67 -5.34
CA GLY A 22 -1.38 -19.09 -5.65
C GLY A 22 -0.58 -19.65 -4.47
N ILE A 23 -1.23 -20.03 -3.38
CA ILE A 23 -0.58 -20.46 -2.13
C ILE A 23 0.35 -21.68 -2.24
N ASP A 24 0.10 -22.55 -3.23
CA ASP A 24 0.92 -23.74 -3.52
C ASP A 24 1.64 -23.64 -4.87
N GLN A 25 1.79 -22.43 -5.41
CA GLN A 25 2.40 -22.21 -6.72
C GLN A 25 3.82 -22.79 -6.76
N PRO A 26 4.12 -23.76 -7.65
CA PRO A 26 5.43 -24.38 -7.71
C PRO A 26 6.45 -23.46 -8.37
N VAL A 27 7.56 -23.21 -7.67
CA VAL A 27 8.72 -22.46 -8.18
C VAL A 27 9.91 -23.39 -8.43
N PRO A 28 10.72 -23.13 -9.47
CA PRO A 28 11.93 -23.91 -9.74
C PRO A 28 13.03 -23.61 -8.70
N LEU A 29 13.81 -24.64 -8.38
CA LEU A 29 15.02 -24.55 -7.58
C LEU A 29 16.26 -24.72 -8.47
N LEU A 30 17.44 -24.41 -7.90
CA LEU A 30 18.72 -24.49 -8.63
C LEU A 30 19.08 -25.92 -9.08
N ASP A 31 18.57 -26.94 -8.39
CA ASP A 31 18.75 -28.35 -8.73
C ASP A 31 17.77 -28.84 -9.82
N GLY A 32 16.94 -27.96 -10.38
CA GLY A 32 15.93 -28.28 -11.37
C GLY A 32 14.62 -28.84 -10.78
N SER A 33 14.56 -29.10 -9.47
CA SER A 33 13.32 -29.52 -8.81
C SER A 33 12.34 -28.35 -8.66
N ARG A 34 11.06 -28.65 -8.38
CA ARG A 34 10.02 -27.63 -8.11
C ARG A 34 9.43 -27.83 -6.73
N ARG A 35 9.22 -26.73 -6.01
CA ARG A 35 8.61 -26.74 -4.67
C ARG A 35 7.56 -25.63 -4.55
N PRO A 36 6.53 -25.79 -3.71
CA PRO A 36 5.59 -24.71 -3.39
C PRO A 36 6.34 -23.49 -2.86
N TYR A 37 5.99 -22.30 -3.37
CA TYR A 37 6.56 -21.05 -2.89
C TYR A 37 6.04 -20.71 -1.48
N ILE A 38 6.96 -20.36 -0.57
CA ILE A 38 6.60 -19.88 0.78
C ILE A 38 6.70 -18.36 0.79
N TYR A 39 5.55 -17.69 0.87
CA TYR A 39 5.47 -16.22 0.85
C TYR A 39 5.70 -15.63 2.26
N LEU A 40 6.91 -15.15 2.52
CA LEU A 40 7.31 -14.54 3.81
C LEU A 40 7.46 -13.01 3.77
N ASP A 41 6.92 -12.35 2.73
CA ASP A 41 7.07 -10.90 2.51
C ASP A 41 5.74 -10.13 2.62
N ASN A 42 4.87 -10.55 3.54
CA ASN A 42 3.51 -9.97 3.69
C ASN A 42 3.50 -8.48 4.03
N ALA A 43 4.59 -7.96 4.59
CA ALA A 43 4.74 -6.55 4.93
C ALA A 43 4.96 -5.66 3.70
N ALA A 44 5.58 -6.18 2.63
CA ALA A 44 5.76 -5.45 1.38
C ALA A 44 4.52 -5.53 0.48
N GLY A 45 3.88 -6.70 0.43
CA GLY A 45 2.63 -6.92 -0.28
C GLY A 45 1.98 -8.21 0.22
N THR A 46 0.68 -8.38 0.02
CA THR A 46 -0.02 -9.58 0.49
C THR A 46 -0.77 -10.22 -0.68
N PRO A 47 -0.65 -11.54 -0.90
CA PRO A 47 -1.44 -12.23 -1.92
C PRO A 47 -2.93 -12.02 -1.68
N ALA A 48 -3.69 -11.85 -2.77
CA ALA A 48 -5.13 -11.68 -2.67
C ALA A 48 -5.82 -12.97 -2.21
N PHE A 49 -6.95 -12.82 -1.53
CA PHE A 49 -7.88 -13.93 -1.31
C PHE A 49 -8.72 -14.19 -2.56
N ARG A 50 -9.14 -15.44 -2.75
CA ARG A 50 -9.97 -15.89 -3.89
C ARG A 50 -11.25 -15.09 -4.02
N GLY A 51 -11.90 -14.75 -2.90
CA GLY A 51 -13.11 -13.90 -2.92
C GLY A 51 -12.86 -12.54 -3.55
N VAL A 52 -11.69 -11.91 -3.30
CA VAL A 52 -11.32 -10.64 -3.93
C VAL A 52 -11.10 -10.83 -5.43
N GLN A 53 -10.33 -11.85 -5.82
CA GLN A 53 -10.07 -12.16 -7.23
C GLN A 53 -11.39 -12.41 -7.99
N GLN A 54 -12.26 -13.24 -7.44
CA GLN A 54 -13.57 -13.56 -8.03
C GLN A 54 -14.43 -12.30 -8.17
N LYS A 55 -14.51 -11.47 -7.13
CA LYS A 55 -15.35 -10.27 -7.18
C LYS A 55 -14.85 -9.26 -8.20
N VAL A 56 -13.52 -9.08 -8.31
CA VAL A 56 -12.92 -8.24 -9.35
C VAL A 56 -13.27 -8.78 -10.74
N ASN A 57 -13.04 -10.08 -10.98
CA ASN A 57 -13.33 -10.69 -12.27
C ASN A 57 -14.82 -10.61 -12.64
N GLU A 58 -15.72 -10.83 -11.69
CA GLU A 58 -17.16 -10.68 -11.87
C GLU A 58 -17.52 -9.24 -12.26
N PHE A 59 -16.98 -8.26 -11.52
CA PHE A 59 -17.33 -6.85 -11.68
C PHE A 59 -16.77 -6.24 -12.96
N LEU A 60 -15.66 -6.75 -13.51
CA LEU A 60 -15.07 -6.24 -14.75
C LEU A 60 -16.06 -6.21 -15.93
N HIS A 61 -17.05 -7.10 -15.97
CA HIS A 61 -18.10 -7.08 -17.00
C HIS A 61 -19.02 -5.84 -16.93
N TRP A 62 -19.14 -5.24 -15.74
CA TRP A 62 -19.99 -4.09 -15.45
C TRP A 62 -19.22 -2.77 -15.43
N TYR A 63 -17.90 -2.82 -15.61
CA TYR A 63 -17.02 -1.66 -15.52
C TYR A 63 -17.46 -0.51 -16.44
N SER A 64 -17.63 0.66 -15.85
CA SER A 64 -17.96 1.91 -16.53
C SER A 64 -17.52 3.11 -15.68
N SER A 65 -17.71 4.32 -16.20
CA SER A 65 -17.44 5.54 -15.46
C SER A 65 -18.36 5.67 -14.24
N VAL A 66 -17.80 6.14 -13.13
CA VAL A 66 -18.53 6.40 -11.87
C VAL A 66 -18.94 7.87 -11.83
N HIS A 67 -20.17 8.16 -11.42
CA HIS A 67 -20.77 9.50 -11.31
C HIS A 67 -20.76 10.35 -12.60
N ARG A 68 -20.54 9.75 -13.77
CA ARG A 68 -20.38 10.49 -15.05
C ARG A 68 -21.25 9.98 -16.19
N GLY A 69 -22.13 9.03 -15.94
CA GLY A 69 -23.00 8.46 -16.97
C GLY A 69 -24.39 8.15 -16.46
N ALA A 70 -25.39 8.31 -17.34
CA ALA A 70 -26.77 7.88 -17.09
C ALA A 70 -27.04 6.43 -17.57
N GLY A 71 -26.05 5.78 -18.19
CA GLY A 71 -26.16 4.41 -18.69
C GLY A 71 -26.16 3.38 -17.56
N PHE A 72 -26.83 2.25 -17.79
CA PHE A 72 -27.02 1.19 -16.78
C PHE A 72 -25.72 0.73 -16.09
N LYS A 73 -24.65 0.46 -16.87
CA LYS A 73 -23.35 0.08 -16.30
C LYS A 73 -22.71 1.17 -15.43
N SER A 74 -22.93 2.44 -15.77
CA SER A 74 -22.42 3.58 -14.98
C SER A 74 -23.15 3.69 -13.65
N LEU A 75 -24.46 3.43 -13.62
CA LEU A 75 -25.24 3.36 -12.38
C LEU A 75 -24.76 2.20 -11.49
N ILE A 76 -24.57 1.00 -12.04
CA ILE A 76 -24.01 -0.14 -11.30
C ILE A 76 -22.62 0.18 -10.75
N SER A 77 -21.75 0.77 -11.59
CA SER A 77 -20.39 1.09 -11.17
C SER A 77 -20.36 2.14 -10.05
N THR A 78 -21.23 3.14 -10.14
CA THR A 78 -21.41 4.15 -9.10
C THR A 78 -21.87 3.52 -7.80
N HIS A 79 -22.90 2.68 -7.85
CA HIS A 79 -23.41 2.00 -6.68
C HIS A 79 -22.35 1.12 -5.99
N ALA A 80 -21.61 0.32 -6.77
CA ALA A 80 -20.56 -0.53 -6.21
C ALA A 80 -19.41 0.29 -5.59
N TYR A 81 -19.07 1.43 -6.19
CA TYR A 81 -18.05 2.34 -5.66
C TYR A 81 -18.48 2.97 -4.33
N ASP A 82 -19.73 3.42 -4.23
CA ASP A 82 -20.28 3.99 -2.99
C ASP A 82 -20.42 2.91 -1.89
N GLN A 83 -20.86 1.70 -2.24
CA GLN A 83 -20.86 0.58 -1.30
C GLN A 83 -19.46 0.24 -0.78
N ALA A 84 -18.45 0.26 -1.64
CA ALA A 84 -17.06 0.06 -1.23
C ALA A 84 -16.59 1.16 -0.27
N ARG A 85 -17.02 2.41 -0.50
CA ARG A 85 -16.74 3.54 0.41
C ARG A 85 -17.33 3.29 1.80
N ASP A 86 -18.58 2.85 1.87
CA ASP A 86 -19.25 2.57 3.15
C ASP A 86 -18.59 1.40 3.90
N ILE A 87 -18.17 0.36 3.18
CA ILE A 87 -17.43 -0.77 3.77
C ILE A 87 -16.12 -0.29 4.38
N VAL A 88 -15.36 0.54 3.66
CA VAL A 88 -14.09 1.10 4.16
C VAL A 88 -14.33 2.03 5.35
N ALA A 89 -15.35 2.88 5.30
CA ALA A 89 -15.72 3.76 6.41
C ALA A 89 -15.98 2.96 7.69
N ARG A 90 -16.81 1.92 7.60
CA ARG A 90 -17.07 1.02 8.74
C ARG A 90 -15.82 0.29 9.23
N PHE A 91 -14.98 -0.17 8.30
CA PHE A 91 -13.74 -0.88 8.64
C PHE A 91 -12.77 -0.02 9.46
N VAL A 92 -12.66 1.27 9.11
CA VAL A 92 -11.79 2.22 9.83
C VAL A 92 -12.49 2.95 10.99
N GLY A 93 -13.79 2.74 11.16
CA GLY A 93 -14.61 3.40 12.19
C GLY A 93 -14.89 4.88 11.93
N ALA A 94 -14.96 5.30 10.66
CA ALA A 94 -15.28 6.68 10.28
C ALA A 94 -16.79 6.96 10.41
N ASP A 95 -17.13 8.16 10.89
CA ASP A 95 -18.50 8.68 10.92
C ASP A 95 -18.75 9.48 9.63
N LEU A 96 -19.56 8.96 8.71
CA LEU A 96 -19.78 9.62 7.41
C LEU A 96 -20.58 10.92 7.48
N GLU A 97 -21.11 11.32 8.64
CA GLU A 97 -21.68 12.65 8.83
C GLU A 97 -20.61 13.73 9.01
N THR A 98 -19.45 13.38 9.57
CA THR A 98 -18.35 14.32 9.87
C THR A 98 -17.06 14.04 9.13
N ASP A 99 -16.85 12.78 8.72
CA ASP A 99 -15.65 12.28 8.06
C ASP A 99 -15.91 12.03 6.57
N CYS A 100 -14.83 12.01 5.79
CA CYS A 100 -14.87 11.66 4.38
C CYS A 100 -13.85 10.59 4.05
N VAL A 101 -14.30 9.55 3.33
CA VAL A 101 -13.43 8.51 2.78
C VAL A 101 -13.04 8.87 1.35
N ILE A 102 -11.76 9.17 1.16
CA ILE A 102 -11.17 9.50 -0.13
C ILE A 102 -10.31 8.32 -0.60
N PHE A 103 -10.67 7.75 -1.75
CA PHE A 103 -9.86 6.72 -2.38
C PHE A 103 -8.66 7.33 -3.10
N GLY A 104 -7.46 6.86 -2.76
CA GLY A 104 -6.21 7.13 -3.48
C GLY A 104 -5.59 5.83 -3.99
N LYS A 105 -4.47 5.93 -4.70
CA LYS A 105 -3.77 4.75 -5.26
C LYS A 105 -3.08 3.93 -4.18
N ASN A 106 -2.54 4.59 -3.16
CA ASN A 106 -1.79 3.97 -2.06
C ASN A 106 -1.59 4.93 -0.89
N THR A 107 -1.04 4.42 0.21
CA THR A 107 -0.74 5.16 1.44
C THR A 107 0.24 6.33 1.22
N THR A 108 1.20 6.20 0.31
CA THR A 108 2.16 7.28 0.02
C THR A 108 1.48 8.48 -0.63
N GLU A 109 0.60 8.24 -1.60
CA GLU A 109 -0.19 9.30 -2.25
C GLU A 109 -1.14 9.96 -1.23
N ALA A 110 -1.83 9.18 -0.41
CA ALA A 110 -2.71 9.71 0.64
C ALA A 110 -1.95 10.64 1.61
N ASN A 111 -0.75 10.23 2.05
CA ASN A 111 0.10 11.07 2.91
C ASN A 111 0.59 12.34 2.21
N ASN A 112 0.89 12.26 0.92
CA ASN A 112 1.30 13.43 0.14
C ASN A 112 0.15 14.42 -0.04
N ILE A 113 -1.06 13.93 -0.35
CA ILE A 113 -2.27 14.76 -0.39
C ILE A 113 -2.44 15.44 0.97
N LEU A 114 -2.42 14.70 2.07
CA LEU A 114 -2.56 15.25 3.41
C LEU A 114 -1.49 16.32 3.72
N ALA A 115 -0.23 16.07 3.37
CA ALA A 115 0.84 17.04 3.57
C ALA A 115 0.59 18.34 2.80
N HIS A 116 0.17 18.25 1.54
CA HIS A 116 -0.17 19.41 0.72
C HIS A 116 -1.36 20.21 1.27
N TRP A 117 -2.40 19.54 1.76
CA TRP A 117 -3.55 20.20 2.38
C TRP A 117 -3.19 20.86 3.72
N ILE A 118 -2.37 20.24 4.56
CA ILE A 118 -1.98 20.84 5.84
C ILE A 118 -1.08 22.06 5.62
N GLU A 119 -0.14 21.99 4.67
CA GLU A 119 0.74 23.11 4.31
C GLU A 119 -0.03 24.32 3.79
N SER A 120 -1.15 24.13 3.09
CA SER A 120 -1.98 25.24 2.60
C SER A 120 -2.80 25.92 3.69
N ILE A 121 -3.03 25.26 4.84
CA ILE A 121 -3.94 25.73 5.89
C ILE A 121 -3.19 26.40 7.06
N ARG A 122 -1.89 26.16 7.30
CA ARG A 122 -1.17 26.74 8.47
C ARG A 122 0.32 27.05 8.28
N ASP A 123 0.72 28.18 8.89
CA ASP A 123 2.11 28.61 9.13
C ASP A 123 2.70 28.02 10.43
N ARG A 124 2.70 26.69 10.64
CA ARG A 124 3.20 26.07 11.89
C ARG A 124 4.02 24.78 11.72
N ARG A 125 4.88 24.54 12.71
CA ARG A 125 5.89 23.47 12.82
C ARG A 125 5.26 22.06 12.82
N ARG A 126 5.89 21.13 12.10
CA ARG A 126 5.51 19.71 11.99
C ARG A 126 6.27 18.87 13.01
N LEU A 127 5.57 18.07 13.82
CA LEU A 127 6.14 17.08 14.73
C LEU A 127 5.99 15.69 14.10
N THR A 128 7.08 14.91 14.06
CA THR A 128 7.09 13.51 13.60
C THR A 128 7.93 12.65 14.54
N THR A 129 7.53 11.40 14.76
CA THR A 129 8.29 10.41 15.55
C THR A 129 9.17 9.56 14.61
N THR A 130 10.44 9.31 14.95
CA THR A 130 11.33 8.39 14.20
C THR A 130 11.05 6.94 14.59
N PRO A 131 10.40 6.17 13.70
CA PRO A 131 11.10 5.14 12.93
C PRO A 131 10.70 5.17 11.45
N SER A 132 11.67 5.39 10.56
CA SER A 132 11.42 5.83 9.18
C SER A 132 11.42 4.70 8.14
N ALA A 133 10.23 4.32 7.68
CA ALA A 133 10.07 3.80 6.31
C ALA A 133 10.30 4.96 5.31
N HIS A 134 11.00 4.70 4.20
CA HIS A 134 11.43 5.72 3.24
C HIS A 134 10.26 6.48 2.58
N SER A 135 9.02 5.96 2.62
CA SER A 135 7.81 6.63 2.12
C SER A 135 7.39 7.88 2.92
N ARG A 136 7.93 8.11 4.12
CA ARG A 136 7.64 9.29 4.97
C ARG A 136 8.61 10.47 4.75
N ARG A 137 9.62 10.33 3.88
CA ARG A 137 10.58 11.40 3.58
C ARG A 137 9.99 12.31 2.49
N HIS A 138 9.13 13.24 2.88
CA HIS A 138 8.68 14.28 1.95
C HIS A 138 9.86 15.11 1.45
N ARG A 139 9.93 15.33 0.13
CA ARG A 139 10.80 16.32 -0.51
C ARG A 139 10.20 17.70 -0.25
N VAL A 140 10.55 18.31 0.88
CA VAL A 140 10.30 19.73 1.11
C VAL A 140 11.49 20.49 0.53
N SER A 141 11.34 21.05 -0.68
CA SER A 141 12.25 22.11 -1.12
C SER A 141 11.99 23.33 -0.24
N ARG A 142 12.90 23.58 0.69
CA ARG A 142 12.88 24.74 1.58
C ARG A 142 13.04 26.00 0.73
N ILE A 143 11.96 26.69 0.40
CA ILE A 143 12.02 28.05 -0.13
C ILE A 143 12.21 28.97 1.08
N ASP A 144 13.46 29.28 1.38
CA ASP A 144 13.80 30.31 2.36
C ASP A 144 13.52 31.69 1.76
N ARG A 145 12.66 32.47 2.42
CA ARG A 145 12.43 33.89 2.09
C ARG A 145 13.58 34.75 2.62
N ARG A 146 14.79 34.52 2.13
CA ARG A 146 15.86 35.53 2.01
C ARG A 146 16.67 35.14 0.78
N GLY A 147 16.70 36.00 -0.23
CA GLY A 147 17.41 35.73 -1.47
C GLY A 147 18.87 35.38 -1.24
N ALA A 148 19.21 34.10 -1.40
CA ALA A 148 20.55 33.61 -1.69
C ALA A 148 20.47 32.12 -2.03
N SER A 149 20.50 31.81 -3.33
CA SER A 149 20.76 30.44 -3.79
C SER A 149 22.20 30.06 -3.43
N ARG A 150 22.40 29.15 -2.49
CA ARG A 150 23.66 28.40 -2.33
C ARG A 150 23.35 26.94 -2.07
N THR A 151 23.39 26.15 -3.14
CA THR A 151 23.61 24.71 -3.07
C THR A 151 25.03 24.47 -2.53
N ARG A 152 25.13 23.92 -1.31
CA ARG A 152 26.36 23.29 -0.82
C ARG A 152 26.04 21.85 -0.42
N THR A 153 26.29 20.93 -1.34
CA THR A 153 26.50 19.52 -1.05
C THR A 153 27.92 19.39 -0.50
N SER A 154 28.06 19.12 0.80
CA SER A 154 29.32 18.60 1.35
C SER A 154 29.08 17.16 1.81
N THR A 155 29.32 16.22 0.92
CA THR A 155 29.50 14.81 1.27
C THR A 155 30.96 14.66 1.68
N SER A 156 31.23 14.42 2.97
CA SER A 156 32.55 14.01 3.42
C SER A 156 32.73 12.52 3.10
N SER A 157 33.38 12.20 1.99
CA SER A 157 33.96 10.87 1.76
C SER A 157 35.45 10.94 2.05
N ARG A 158 35.84 10.50 3.25
CA ARG A 158 37.20 9.99 3.49
C ARG A 158 37.31 8.64 2.79
N LEU A 159 38.02 8.61 1.67
CA LEU A 159 38.65 7.40 1.14
C LEU A 159 40.09 7.79 0.82
N ASP A 160 40.97 7.50 1.77
CA ASP A 160 42.41 7.40 1.56
C ASP A 160 42.70 5.95 1.14
N ARG A 161 43.33 5.79 -0.01
CA ARG A 161 44.35 4.77 -0.31
C ARG A 161 44.87 5.00 -1.73
N SER A 162 45.94 5.77 -1.81
CA SER A 162 46.91 5.72 -2.90
C SER A 162 47.60 4.35 -2.95
N PHE A 163 47.81 3.75 -4.12
CA PHE A 163 49.09 3.12 -4.51
C PHE A 163 49.11 2.81 -6.03
N ARG A 164 49.88 3.65 -6.76
CA ARG A 164 50.88 3.39 -7.83
C ARG A 164 50.54 2.36 -8.93
N SER A 165 50.31 2.78 -10.18
CA SER A 165 51.27 3.10 -11.28
C SER A 165 51.89 1.88 -11.99
N HIS A 166 51.67 1.85 -13.30
CA HIS A 166 52.20 1.00 -14.39
C HIS A 166 53.68 0.59 -14.28
N PRO A 167 54.10 -0.49 -14.97
CA PRO A 167 54.26 -0.47 -16.44
C PRO A 167 53.12 -1.13 -17.23
#